data_AF-A0A068NY79-F1
#
_entry.id   AF-A0A068NY79-F1
#
_cell.length_a   1.000
_cell.length_b   1.000
_cell.length_c   1.000
_cell.angle_alpha   90.00
_cell.angle_beta   90.00
_cell.angle_gamma   90.00
#
_symmetry.space_group_name_H-M   'P 1'
#
loop_
_entity.id
_entity.type
_entity.pdbx_description
1 polymer ?
#
loop_
_entity_poly.entity_id
_entity_poly.type
_entity_poly.pdbx_seq_one_letter_code
_entity_poly.pdbx_strand_id
1 'polypeptide(L)'
;MQTMTLTAPTAKGSLWTGRTFTGLSALFLLMDGVMKLFKPAPVVEAMAKLGYPDSTAVGIGILLVVITITYLIPRYSVFGAVLITGYLGGAVSTNLRVGSGAFSLFFPVAIGLLVWGGIYLRDDRVRQVFPAREK
;
A
#
# COMPACT_ATOMS: atom_id res chain seq x y z
N MET A 1 -20.87 -33.53 15.51
CA MET A 1 -19.40 -33.46 15.61
C MET A 1 -18.96 -32.08 15.12
N GLN A 2 -18.45 -31.22 16.00
CA GLN A 2 -17.90 -29.92 15.62
C GLN A 2 -16.41 -30.13 15.31
N THR A 3 -16.02 -29.97 14.05
CA THR A 3 -14.61 -30.00 13.66
C THR A 3 -13.97 -28.71 14.17
N MET A 4 -13.24 -28.77 15.29
CA MET A 4 -12.38 -27.69 15.74
C MET A 4 -11.20 -27.58 14.75
N THR A 5 -11.31 -26.69 13.75
CA THR A 5 -10.16 -26.26 12.97
C THR A 5 -9.22 -25.47 13.87
N LEU A 6 -8.30 -26.16 14.54
CA LEU A 6 -7.18 -25.58 15.25
C LEU A 6 -6.31 -24.84 14.23
N THR A 7 -6.48 -23.52 14.16
CA THR A 7 -5.61 -22.67 13.33
C THR A 7 -4.23 -22.70 14.00
N ALA A 8 -3.22 -23.22 13.31
CA ALA A 8 -1.87 -23.29 13.86
C ALA A 8 -1.39 -21.90 14.30
N PRO A 9 -0.72 -21.76 15.48
CA PRO A 9 -0.29 -20.45 15.96
C PRO A 9 0.62 -19.77 14.94
N THR A 10 0.37 -18.49 14.67
CA THR A 10 1.21 -17.68 13.78
C THR A 10 2.66 -17.67 14.30
N ALA A 11 3.59 -18.22 13.53
CA ALA A 11 5.00 -18.26 13.94
C ALA A 11 5.54 -16.84 14.21
N LYS A 12 6.30 -16.64 15.30
CA LYS A 12 6.84 -15.33 15.69
C LYS A 12 7.60 -14.62 14.56
N GLY A 13 8.30 -15.36 13.70
CA GLY A 13 8.99 -14.83 12.53
C GLY A 13 8.05 -14.20 11.49
N SER A 14 6.90 -14.82 11.23
CA SER A 14 5.86 -14.28 10.32
C SER A 14 5.35 -12.92 10.80
N LEU A 15 5.14 -12.76 12.11
CA LEU A 15 4.67 -11.51 12.69
C LEU A 15 5.67 -10.36 12.51
N TRP A 16 6.97 -10.64 12.70
CA TRP A 16 8.04 -9.65 12.51
C TRP A 16 8.21 -9.26 11.05
N THR A 17 8.27 -10.22 10.13
CA THR A 17 8.31 -9.93 8.69
C THR A 17 7.09 -9.12 8.25
N GLY A 18 5.90 -9.49 8.74
CA GLY A 18 4.68 -8.74 8.50
C GLY A 18 4.81 -7.29 8.96
N ARG A 19 5.25 -7.05 10.20
CA ARG A 19 5.46 -5.70 10.76
C ARG A 19 6.47 -4.89 9.94
N THR A 20 7.58 -5.49 9.53
CA THR A 20 8.58 -4.84 8.67
C THR A 20 7.96 -4.39 7.35
N PHE A 21 7.16 -5.22 6.70
CA PHE A 21 6.51 -4.87 5.42
C PHE A 21 5.51 -3.71 5.58
N THR A 22 4.72 -3.68 6.66
CA THR A 22 3.86 -2.50 6.91
C THR A 22 4.65 -1.27 7.28
N GLY A 23 5.68 -1.39 8.11
CA GLY A 23 6.51 -0.24 8.47
C GLY A 23 7.14 0.37 7.22
N LEU A 24 7.72 -0.45 6.35
CA LEU A 24 8.36 -0.01 5.12
C LEU A 24 7.36 0.62 4.14
N SER A 25 6.25 -0.05 3.86
CA SER A 25 5.23 0.47 2.94
C SER A 25 4.58 1.75 3.49
N ALA A 26 4.22 1.80 4.76
CA ALA A 26 3.61 2.97 5.37
C ALA A 26 4.57 4.16 5.44
N LEU A 27 5.84 3.93 5.80
CA LEU A 27 6.84 5.00 5.81
C LEU A 27 7.00 5.62 4.42
N PHE A 28 7.13 4.79 3.39
CA PHE A 28 7.24 5.25 2.01
C PHE A 28 6.00 6.06 1.59
N LEU A 29 4.79 5.53 1.81
CA LEU A 29 3.54 6.18 1.41
C LEU A 29 3.28 7.48 2.18
N LEU A 30 3.58 7.52 3.48
CA LEU A 30 3.48 8.74 4.28
C LEU A 30 4.48 9.79 3.80
N MET A 31 5.73 9.41 3.56
CA MET A 31 6.74 10.33 3.03
C MET A 31 6.30 10.89 1.67
N ASP A 32 5.86 10.04 0.74
CA ASP A 32 5.35 10.47 -0.57
C ASP A 32 4.15 11.42 -0.45
N GLY A 33 3.19 11.08 0.42
CA GLY A 33 2.02 11.91 0.68
C GLY A 33 2.40 13.27 1.27
N VAL A 34 3.26 13.28 2.30
CA VAL A 34 3.71 14.51 2.96
C VAL A 34 4.54 15.38 2.03
N MET A 35 5.43 14.82 1.21
CA MET A 35 6.18 15.60 0.22
C MET A 35 5.24 16.33 -0.75
N LYS A 36 4.10 15.72 -1.11
CA LYS A 36 3.09 16.39 -1.94
C LYS A 36 2.39 17.58 -1.27
N LEU A 37 2.38 17.67 0.06
CA LEU A 37 1.86 18.83 0.80
C LEU A 37 2.84 20.01 0.73
N PHE A 38 4.15 19.74 0.75
CA PHE A 38 5.19 20.78 0.74
C PHE A 38 5.70 21.15 -0.66
N LYS A 39 5.38 20.35 -1.68
CA LYS A 39 5.72 20.60 -3.08
C LYS A 39 7.22 20.96 -3.31
N PRO A 40 8.17 20.17 -2.80
CA PRO A 40 9.57 20.38 -3.14
C PRO A 40 9.77 20.19 -4.66
N ALA A 41 10.83 20.77 -5.23
CA ALA A 41 11.08 20.73 -6.68
C ALA A 41 10.91 19.34 -7.33
N PRO A 42 11.40 18.23 -6.75
CA PRO A 42 11.20 16.89 -7.33
C PRO A 42 9.73 16.48 -7.48
N VAL A 43 8.85 16.90 -6.55
CA VAL A 43 7.41 16.61 -6.62
C VAL A 43 6.77 17.42 -7.74
N VAL A 44 7.09 18.71 -7.84
CA VAL A 44 6.51 19.59 -8.88
C VAL A 44 6.92 19.09 -10.27
N GLU A 45 8.20 18.74 -10.44
CA GLU A 45 8.71 18.15 -11.68
C GLU A 45 8.05 16.81 -12.01
N ALA A 46 7.85 15.95 -11.01
CA ALA A 46 7.16 14.68 -11.20
C ALA A 46 5.69 14.89 -11.61
N MET A 47 4.97 15.82 -10.97
CA MET A 47 3.59 16.16 -11.32
C MET A 47 3.48 16.66 -12.76
N ALA A 48 4.39 17.53 -13.18
CA ALA A 48 4.46 18.02 -14.55
C ALA A 48 4.72 16.88 -15.55
N LYS A 49 5.67 15.98 -15.27
CA LYS A 49 5.96 14.79 -16.10
C LYS A 49 4.77 13.84 -16.22
N LEU A 50 4.01 13.69 -15.14
CA LEU A 50 2.79 12.87 -15.11
C LEU A 50 1.58 13.57 -15.76
N GLY A 51 1.74 14.83 -16.18
CA GLY A 51 0.68 15.62 -16.82
C GLY A 51 -0.41 16.08 -15.84
N TYR A 52 -0.08 16.21 -14.55
CA TYR A 52 -0.98 16.76 -13.54
C TYR A 52 -0.63 18.23 -13.24
N PRO A 53 -1.64 19.11 -13.09
CA PRO A 53 -1.41 20.45 -12.58
C PRO A 53 -0.84 20.42 -11.17
N ASP A 54 0.09 21.33 -10.85
CA ASP A 54 0.67 21.42 -9.49
C ASP A 54 -0.39 21.65 -8.40
N SER A 55 -1.51 22.31 -8.74
CA SER A 55 -2.64 22.52 -7.82
C SER A 55 -3.26 21.22 -7.30
N THR A 56 -3.13 20.09 -8.01
CA THR A 56 -3.69 18.80 -7.56
C THR A 56 -2.78 18.04 -6.59
N ALA A 57 -1.50 18.42 -6.49
CA ALA A 57 -0.51 17.69 -5.69
C ALA A 57 -0.94 17.56 -4.23
N VAL A 58 -1.38 18.67 -3.62
CA VAL A 58 -1.81 18.70 -2.21
C VAL A 58 -3.01 17.80 -1.99
N GLY A 59 -3.99 17.79 -2.89
CA GLY A 59 -5.16 16.92 -2.78
C GLY A 59 -4.80 15.43 -2.83
N ILE A 60 -3.90 15.05 -3.74
CA ILE A 60 -3.37 13.69 -3.86
C ILE A 60 -2.57 13.32 -2.60
N GLY A 61 -1.75 14.23 -2.09
CA GLY A 61 -0.97 14.04 -0.87
C GLY A 61 -1.84 13.83 0.37
N ILE A 62 -2.86 14.67 0.57
CA ILE A 62 -3.82 14.54 1.67
C ILE A 62 -4.53 13.18 1.59
N LEU A 63 -5.03 12.82 0.41
CA LEU A 63 -5.68 11.53 0.20
C LEU A 63 -4.74 10.39 0.59
N LEU A 64 -3.50 10.39 0.09
CA LEU A 64 -2.53 9.35 0.38
C LEU A 64 -2.19 9.26 1.88
N VAL A 65 -2.02 10.39 2.56
CA VAL A 65 -1.76 10.42 4.01
C VAL A 65 -2.94 9.82 4.78
N VAL A 66 -4.18 10.24 4.47
CA VAL A 66 -5.38 9.77 5.18
C VAL A 66 -5.57 8.26 5.01
N ILE A 67 -5.46 7.74 3.79
CA ILE A 67 -5.63 6.29 3.56
C ILE A 67 -4.49 5.48 4.19
N THR A 68 -3.27 6.04 4.25
CA THR A 68 -2.13 5.39 4.91
C THR A 68 -2.26 5.38 6.43
N ILE A 69 -2.74 6.47 7.04
CA ILE A 69 -3.08 6.49 8.47
C ILE A 69 -4.19 5.47 8.76
N THR A 70 -5.21 5.39 7.91
CA THR A 70 -6.28 4.40 8.04
C THR A 70 -5.73 2.97 8.01
N TYR A 71 -4.79 2.68 7.13
CA TYR A 71 -4.08 1.40 7.04
C TYR A 71 -3.24 1.07 8.29
N LEU A 72 -2.64 2.08 8.93
CA LEU A 72 -1.85 1.89 10.15
C LEU A 72 -2.70 1.58 11.38
N ILE A 73 -3.98 1.99 11.40
CA ILE A 73 -4.89 1.68 12.52
C ILE A 73 -5.29 0.21 12.42
N PRO A 74 -4.95 -0.66 13.40
CA PRO A 74 -5.16 -2.11 13.29
C PRO A 74 -6.60 -2.51 12.95
N ARG A 75 -7.58 -1.81 13.55
CA ARG A 75 -9.02 -2.00 13.34
C ARG A 75 -9.46 -1.77 11.88
N TYR A 76 -8.79 -0.87 11.16
CA TYR A 76 -9.13 -0.48 9.79
C TYR A 76 -8.09 -0.89 8.77
N SER A 77 -7.08 -1.66 9.17
CA SER A 77 -5.91 -2.00 8.34
C SER A 77 -6.28 -2.61 6.99
N VAL A 78 -7.20 -3.58 6.97
CA VAL A 78 -7.70 -4.19 5.72
C VAL A 78 -8.40 -3.18 4.84
N PHE A 79 -9.25 -2.31 5.41
CA PHE A 79 -9.94 -1.26 4.67
C PHE A 79 -8.95 -0.24 4.10
N GLY A 80 -7.97 0.20 4.89
CA GLY A 80 -6.89 1.07 4.44
C GLY A 80 -6.06 0.45 3.31
N ALA A 81 -5.76 -0.86 3.38
CA ALA A 81 -5.07 -1.56 2.30
C ALA A 81 -5.89 -1.59 0.99
N VAL A 82 -7.21 -1.76 1.07
CA VAL A 82 -8.10 -1.65 -0.10
C VAL A 82 -8.05 -0.24 -0.69
N LEU A 83 -8.13 0.81 0.14
CA LEU A 83 -8.03 2.20 -0.33
C LEU A 83 -6.68 2.49 -0.99
N ILE A 84 -5.57 2.04 -0.37
CA ILE A 84 -4.22 2.15 -0.94
C ILE A 84 -4.14 1.40 -2.27
N THR A 85 -4.78 0.24 -2.41
CA THR A 85 -4.80 -0.52 -3.66
C THR A 85 -5.45 0.28 -4.79
N GLY A 86 -6.59 0.93 -4.50
CA GLY A 86 -7.23 1.83 -5.45
C GLY A 86 -6.33 3.00 -5.85
N TYR A 87 -5.68 3.65 -4.88
CA TYR A 87 -4.71 4.72 -5.12
C TYR A 87 -3.54 4.27 -6.02
N LEU A 88 -2.93 3.12 -5.71
CA LEU A 88 -1.80 2.57 -6.46
C LEU A 88 -2.21 2.14 -7.88
N GLY A 89 -3.43 1.63 -8.06
CA GLY A 89 -3.99 1.37 -9.40
C GLY A 89 -4.06 2.64 -10.26
N GLY A 90 -4.44 3.78 -9.66
CA GLY A 90 -4.38 5.09 -10.32
C GLY A 90 -2.94 5.51 -10.69
N ALA A 91 -1.97 5.22 -9.82
CA ALA A 91 -0.56 5.47 -10.11
C ALA A 91 -0.06 4.63 -11.30
N VAL A 92 -0.40 3.33 -11.35
CA VAL A 92 -0.10 2.45 -12.49
C VAL A 92 -0.72 2.99 -13.77
N SER A 93 -2.02 3.32 -13.74
CA SER A 93 -2.75 3.86 -14.89
C SER A 93 -2.16 5.18 -15.39
N THR A 94 -1.74 6.07 -14.48
CA THR A 94 -1.10 7.34 -14.85
C THR A 94 0.22 7.09 -15.56
N ASN A 95 1.08 6.23 -14.99
CA ASN A 95 2.38 5.91 -15.57
C ASN A 95 2.24 5.24 -16.95
N LEU A 96 1.25 4.36 -17.11
CA LEU A 96 0.94 3.75 -18.39
C LEU A 96 0.48 4.78 -19.42
N ARG A 97 -0.41 5.71 -19.03
CA ARG A 97 -0.95 6.77 -19.90
C ARG A 97 0.13 7.71 -20.43
N VAL A 98 1.16 8.02 -19.62
CA VAL A 98 2.28 8.87 -20.05
C VAL A 98 3.45 8.09 -20.66
N GLY A 99 3.32 6.76 -20.84
CA GLY A 99 4.38 5.94 -21.43
C GLY A 99 5.65 5.85 -20.58
N SER A 100 5.53 5.89 -19.25
CA SER A 100 6.67 5.78 -18.34
C SER A 100 7.37 4.41 -18.46
N GLY A 101 8.66 4.38 -18.12
CA GLY A 101 9.44 3.14 -18.11
C GLY A 101 8.92 2.08 -17.14
N ALA A 102 9.32 0.82 -17.37
CA ALA A 102 8.86 -0.35 -16.63
C ALA A 102 8.95 -0.20 -15.10
N PHE A 103 10.03 0.41 -14.59
CA PHE A 103 10.20 0.62 -13.16
C PHE A 103 9.02 1.41 -12.54
N SER A 104 8.63 2.54 -13.13
CA SER A 104 7.53 3.37 -12.63
C SER A 104 6.16 2.67 -12.74
N LEU A 105 6.02 1.71 -13.66
CA LEU A 105 4.81 0.91 -13.83
C LEU A 105 4.70 -0.19 -12.75
N PHE A 106 5.80 -0.90 -12.48
CA PHE A 106 5.81 -2.03 -11.53
C PHE A 106 6.00 -1.59 -10.08
N PHE A 107 6.61 -0.43 -9.84
CA PHE A 107 6.90 0.04 -8.50
C PHE A 107 5.63 0.19 -7.63
N PRO A 108 4.52 0.81 -8.08
CA PRO A 108 3.27 0.85 -7.31
C PRO A 108 2.72 -0.55 -7.01
N VAL A 109 2.86 -1.50 -7.94
CA VAL A 109 2.43 -2.89 -7.75
C VAL A 109 3.25 -3.56 -6.64
N ALA A 110 4.57 -3.36 -6.64
CA ALA A 110 5.44 -3.89 -5.59
C ALA A 110 5.09 -3.32 -4.21
N ILE A 111 4.75 -2.02 -4.12
CA ILE A 111 4.26 -1.43 -2.86
C ILE A 111 2.93 -2.07 -2.44
N GLY A 112 2.01 -2.29 -3.37
CA GLY A 112 0.75 -2.99 -3.09
C GLY A 112 0.98 -4.40 -2.54
N LEU A 113 1.94 -5.14 -3.09
CA LEU A 113 2.34 -6.46 -2.58
C LEU A 113 2.91 -6.38 -1.16
N LEU A 114 3.71 -5.37 -0.83
CA LEU A 114 4.19 -5.17 0.54
C LEU A 114 3.06 -4.83 1.52
N VAL A 115 2.11 -4.00 1.09
CA VAL A 115 0.94 -3.62 1.91
C VAL A 115 0.11 -4.87 2.26
N TRP A 116 -0.28 -5.64 1.24
CA TRP A 116 -1.08 -6.85 1.46
C TRP A 116 -0.28 -7.98 2.11
N GLY A 117 0.98 -8.17 1.73
CA GLY A 117 1.88 -9.15 2.35
C GLY A 117 2.09 -8.87 3.84
N GLY A 118 2.23 -7.61 4.22
CA GLY A 118 2.34 -7.20 5.63
C GLY A 118 1.12 -7.60 6.47
N ILE A 119 -0.09 -7.43 5.92
CA ILE A 119 -1.35 -7.86 6.56
C ILE A 119 -1.47 -9.38 6.54
N TYR A 120 -1.25 -10.02 5.39
CA TYR A 120 -1.33 -11.46 5.24
C TYR A 120 -0.42 -12.19 6.23
N LEU A 121 0.74 -11.63 6.56
CA LEU A 121 1.66 -12.23 7.52
C LEU A 121 1.27 -12.05 9.00
N ARG A 122 0.33 -11.16 9.34
CA ARG A 122 -0.08 -10.87 10.73
C ARG A 122 -1.53 -11.20 11.08
N ASP A 123 -2.42 -11.25 10.09
CA ASP A 123 -3.85 -11.36 10.32
C ASP A 123 -4.39 -12.66 9.71
N ASP A 124 -4.75 -13.60 10.59
CA ASP A 124 -5.28 -14.90 10.18
C ASP A 124 -6.63 -14.80 9.46
N ARG A 125 -7.42 -13.73 9.72
CA ARG A 125 -8.70 -13.52 9.03
C ARG A 125 -8.50 -13.28 7.53
N VAL A 126 -7.42 -12.58 7.16
CA VAL A 126 -7.10 -12.34 5.75
C VAL A 126 -6.61 -13.62 5.08
N ARG A 127 -5.88 -14.49 5.79
CA ARG A 127 -5.50 -15.82 5.30
C ARG A 127 -6.69 -16.75 5.08
N GLN A 128 -7.73 -16.62 5.90
CA GLN A 128 -8.96 -17.39 5.71
C GLN A 128 -9.72 -16.99 4.45
N VAL A 129 -9.66 -15.71 4.05
CA VAL A 129 -10.28 -15.22 2.81
C VAL A 129 -9.43 -15.58 1.59
N PHE A 130 -8.10 -15.52 1.69
CA PHE A 130 -7.17 -15.84 0.61
C PHE A 130 -6.25 -17.02 1.01
N PRO A 131 -6.77 -18.25 1.06
CA PRO A 131 -5.95 -19.39 1.48
C PRO A 131 -4.85 -19.65 0.45
N ALA A 132 -3.60 -19.77 0.92
CA ALA A 132 -2.55 -20.38 0.12
C ALA A 132 -2.96 -21.83 -0.14
N ARG A 133 -3.05 -22.24 -1.42
CA ARG A 133 -3.32 -23.64 -1.76
C ARG A 133 -2.20 -24.49 -1.19
N GLU A 134 -2.55 -25.53 -0.43
CA GLU A 134 -1.63 -26.62 -0.15
C GLU A 134 -1.28 -27.32 -1.48
N LYS A 135 -0.01 -27.68 -1.64
CA LYS A 135 0.47 -28.45 -2.79
C LYS A 135 0.09 -29.91 -2.66
#